data_AF-A0A522RSV3-F1
#
_entry.id   AF-A0A522RSV3-F1
#
_cell.length_a   1.000
_cell.length_b   1.000
_cell.length_c   1.000
_cell.angle_alpha   90.00
_cell.angle_beta   90.00
_cell.angle_gamma   90.00
#
_symmetry.space_group_name_H-M   'P 1'
#
loop_
_entity.id
_entity.type
_entity.pdbx_description
1 polymer ?
#
loop_
_entity_poly.entity_id
_entity_poly.type
_entity_poly.pdbx_seq_one_letter_code
_entity_poly.pdbx_strand_id
1 'polypeptide(L)'
;MLNVGAWLWAFVAFWERPALLGVALVIYGLGLRHAVDADHIAAIDNVTRKLMQMKQRPVSVGFFFAMGHSTIVVFVAAAVAGASTLLGSFQSFQNIGGTISTSASALFLLAIAAMNIVIFLSIYKSYRRVRAGGAYVEEDLDILLNNRGF
;
A
#
# COMPACT_ATOMS: atom_id res chain seq x y z
N MET A 1 3.42 17.94 14.38
CA MET A 1 3.48 19.42 14.25
C MET A 1 2.95 19.91 12.90
N LEU A 2 3.40 19.36 11.77
CA LEU A 2 2.91 19.74 10.43
C LEU A 2 1.39 19.67 10.26
N ASN A 3 0.75 18.60 10.74
CA ASN A 3 -0.70 18.42 10.62
C ASN A 3 -1.51 19.51 11.36
N VAL A 4 -1.06 19.89 12.58
CA VAL A 4 -1.70 20.97 13.36
C VAL A 4 -1.56 22.31 12.63
N GLY A 5 -0.40 22.58 12.03
CA GLY A 5 -0.19 23.77 11.20
C GLY A 5 -1.09 23.80 9.96
N ALA A 6 -1.28 22.66 9.30
CA ALA A 6 -2.17 22.55 8.14
C ALA A 6 -3.63 22.82 8.51
N TRP A 7 -4.10 22.31 9.66
CA TRP A 7 -5.44 22.57 10.17
C TRP A 7 -5.65 24.01 10.59
N LEU A 8 -4.66 24.64 11.24
CA LEU A 8 -4.70 26.06 11.56
C LEU A 8 -4.76 26.93 10.30
N TRP A 9 -3.97 26.59 9.28
CA TRP A 9 -4.02 27.30 8.01
C TRP A 9 -5.37 27.12 7.30
N ALA A 10 -5.90 25.90 7.25
CA ALA A 10 -7.24 25.66 6.70
C ALA A 10 -8.30 26.50 7.42
N PHE A 11 -8.23 26.58 8.76
CA PHE A 11 -9.15 27.37 9.57
C PHE A 11 -9.07 28.87 9.26
N VAL A 12 -7.86 29.42 9.12
CA VAL A 12 -7.66 30.82 8.72
C VAL A 12 -8.14 31.09 7.30
N ALA A 13 -7.85 30.17 6.35
CA ALA A 13 -8.19 30.34 4.94
C ALA A 13 -9.69 30.19 4.65
N PHE A 14 -10.40 29.36 5.42
CA PHE A 14 -11.80 29.00 5.17
C PHE A 14 -12.77 29.52 6.24
N TRP A 15 -12.33 30.43 7.13
CA TRP A 15 -13.16 31.01 8.19
C TRP A 15 -14.47 31.62 7.64
N GLU A 16 -14.43 32.29 6.49
CA GLU A 16 -15.62 32.90 5.87
C GLU A 16 -16.54 31.89 5.15
N ARG A 17 -16.08 30.65 4.93
CA ARG A 17 -16.81 29.60 4.20
C ARG A 17 -16.71 28.26 4.93
N PRO A 18 -17.44 28.06 6.04
CA PRO A 18 -17.34 26.87 6.87
C PRO A 18 -17.68 25.56 6.13
N ALA A 19 -18.45 25.62 5.04
CA ALA A 19 -18.70 24.47 4.18
C ALA A 19 -17.39 23.86 3.61
N LEU A 20 -16.39 24.69 3.31
CA LEU A 20 -15.09 24.22 2.80
C LEU A 20 -14.27 23.50 3.87
N LEU A 21 -14.43 23.87 5.16
CA LEU A 21 -13.85 23.11 6.27
C LEU A 21 -14.47 21.72 6.38
N GLY A 22 -15.79 21.60 6.16
CA GLY A 22 -16.47 20.31 6.10
C GLY A 22 -15.93 19.41 4.98
N VAL A 23 -15.75 19.97 3.78
CA VAL A 23 -15.14 19.26 2.64
C VAL A 23 -13.69 18.85 2.95
N ALA A 24 -12.89 19.73 3.55
CA ALA A 24 -11.52 19.42 3.94
C ALA A 24 -11.46 18.26 4.94
N LEU A 25 -12.41 18.20 5.89
CA LEU A 25 -12.50 17.11 6.86
C LEU A 25 -12.88 15.77 6.21
N VAL A 26 -13.81 15.79 5.24
CA VAL A 26 -14.15 14.58 4.46
C VAL A 26 -12.96 14.09 3.65
N ILE A 27 -12.27 14.98 2.93
CA ILE A 27 -11.08 14.64 2.15
C ILE A 27 -9.97 14.09 3.06
N TYR A 28 -9.75 14.72 4.21
CA TYR A 28 -8.78 14.26 5.20
C TYR A 28 -9.12 12.87 5.75
N GLY A 29 -10.39 12.63 6.09
CA GLY A 29 -10.87 11.32 6.54
C GLY A 29 -10.74 10.23 5.48
N LEU A 30 -11.09 10.53 4.23
CA LEU A 30 -10.92 9.61 3.10
C LEU A 30 -9.45 9.31 2.83
N GLY A 31 -8.57 10.31 2.91
CA GLY A 31 -7.12 10.14 2.77
C GLY A 31 -6.53 9.29 3.91
N LEU A 32 -6.96 9.50 5.15
CA LEU A 32 -6.58 8.66 6.28
C LEU A 32 -7.04 7.22 6.11
N ARG A 33 -8.28 7.00 5.67
CA ARG A 33 -8.79 5.66 5.37
C ARG A 33 -7.93 4.99 4.31
N HIS A 34 -7.63 5.70 3.22
CA HIS A 34 -6.84 5.17 2.12
C HIS A 34 -5.42 4.77 2.56
N ALA A 35 -4.78 5.58 3.40
CA ALA A 35 -3.46 5.26 3.95
C ALA A 35 -3.43 4.01 4.85
N VAL A 36 -4.60 3.55 5.34
CA VAL A 36 -4.76 2.36 6.18
C VAL A 36 -5.27 1.16 5.37
N ASP A 37 -5.39 1.30 4.04
CA ASP A 37 -5.80 0.19 3.17
C ASP A 37 -4.78 -0.96 3.24
N ALA A 38 -5.29 -2.18 3.09
CA ALA A 38 -4.53 -3.41 3.35
C ALA A 38 -3.38 -3.63 2.34
N ASP A 39 -3.47 -3.07 1.14
CA ASP A 39 -2.42 -3.12 0.11
C ASP A 39 -1.17 -2.33 0.56
N HIS A 40 -1.35 -1.13 1.11
CA HIS A 40 -0.23 -0.31 1.59
C HIS A 40 0.47 -0.99 2.76
N ILE A 41 -0.31 -1.49 3.72
CA ILE A 41 0.23 -2.20 4.90
C ILE A 41 0.98 -3.46 4.47
N ALA A 42 0.40 -4.29 3.59
CA ALA A 42 1.01 -5.54 3.16
C ALA A 42 2.27 -5.31 2.30
N ALA A 43 2.29 -4.29 1.44
CA ALA A 43 3.46 -3.96 0.63
C ALA A 43 4.63 -3.49 1.50
N ILE A 44 4.37 -2.56 2.44
CA ILE A 44 5.39 -2.07 3.36
C ILE A 44 5.91 -3.22 4.24
N ASP A 45 5.03 -4.06 4.78
CA ASP A 45 5.42 -5.20 5.61
C ASP A 45 6.30 -6.19 4.84
N ASN A 46 5.93 -6.54 3.60
CA ASN A 46 6.69 -7.51 2.81
C ASN A 46 8.11 -7.00 2.48
N VAL A 47 8.23 -5.73 2.09
CA VAL A 47 9.54 -5.10 1.82
C VAL A 47 10.37 -4.99 3.10
N THR A 48 9.74 -4.59 4.21
CA THR A 48 10.38 -4.50 5.53
C THR A 48 10.91 -5.86 5.97
N ARG A 49 10.08 -6.91 5.88
CA ARG A 49 10.45 -8.29 6.22
C ARG A 49 11.58 -8.81 5.31
N LYS A 50 11.55 -8.52 4.01
CA LYS A 50 12.63 -8.87 3.08
C LYS A 50 13.95 -8.17 3.44
N LEU A 51 13.91 -6.88 3.77
CA LEU A 51 15.10 -6.12 4.18
C LEU A 51 15.67 -6.64 5.51
N MET A 52 14.82 -6.99 6.47
CA MET A 52 15.26 -7.60 7.73
C MET A 52 15.87 -8.99 7.52
N GLN A 53 15.35 -9.81 6.60
CA GLN A 53 15.96 -11.08 6.23
C GLN A 53 17.37 -10.89 5.64
N MET A 54 17.61 -9.79 4.93
CA MET A 54 18.92 -9.39 4.42
C MET A 54 19.79 -8.69 5.50
N LYS A 55 19.39 -8.72 6.78
CA LYS A 55 20.03 -8.03 7.91
C LYS A 55 20.17 -6.50 7.75
N GLN A 56 19.36 -5.88 6.89
CA GLN A 56 19.31 -4.42 6.72
C GLN A 56 18.28 -3.78 7.66
N ARG A 57 18.47 -2.50 8.01
CA ARG A 57 17.54 -1.72 8.84
C ARG A 57 16.53 -0.97 7.95
N PRO A 58 15.24 -1.33 7.95
CA PRO A 58 14.24 -0.72 7.07
C PRO A 58 13.68 0.59 7.65
N VAL A 59 14.48 1.66 7.70
CA VAL A 59 14.08 2.94 8.35
C VAL A 59 13.30 3.86 7.40
N SER A 60 13.56 3.78 6.09
CA SER A 60 13.01 4.72 5.07
C SER A 60 11.96 4.10 4.14
N VAL A 61 11.62 2.82 4.31
CA VAL A 61 10.76 2.06 3.38
C VAL A 61 9.39 2.73 3.22
N GLY A 62 8.75 3.10 4.33
CA GLY A 62 7.45 3.77 4.31
C GLY A 62 7.49 5.14 3.62
N PHE A 63 8.59 5.89 3.77
CA PHE A 63 8.76 7.20 3.12
C PHE A 63 8.87 7.07 1.60
N PHE A 64 9.72 6.15 1.12
CA PHE A 64 9.87 5.92 -0.33
C PHE A 64 8.59 5.31 -0.94
N PHE A 65 7.89 4.46 -0.21
CA PHE A 65 6.58 3.94 -0.62
C PHE A 65 5.56 5.07 -0.80
N ALA A 66 5.37 5.91 0.21
CA ALA A 66 4.44 7.03 0.16
C ALA A 66 4.80 8.02 -0.96
N MET A 67 6.08 8.38 -1.10
CA MET A 67 6.55 9.28 -2.15
C MET A 67 6.30 8.74 -3.56
N GLY A 68 6.64 7.47 -3.80
CA GLY A 68 6.44 6.82 -5.09
C GLY A 68 4.95 6.69 -5.44
N HIS A 69 4.13 6.24 -4.49
CA HIS A 69 2.68 6.09 -4.68
C HIS A 69 2.01 7.44 -4.98
N SER A 70 2.29 8.48 -4.17
CA SER A 70 1.74 9.82 -4.41
C SER A 70 2.17 10.40 -5.75
N THR A 71 3.41 10.18 -6.18
CA THR A 71 3.91 10.67 -7.48
C THR A 71 3.12 10.08 -8.64
N ILE A 72 2.93 8.76 -8.66
CA ILE A 72 2.15 8.09 -9.71
C ILE A 72 0.70 8.55 -9.71
N VAL A 73 0.08 8.71 -8.54
CA VAL A 73 -1.31 9.18 -8.43
C VAL A 73 -1.46 10.59 -9.01
N VAL A 74 -0.54 11.51 -8.69
CA VAL A 74 -0.56 12.88 -9.23
C VAL A 74 -0.33 12.89 -10.74
N PHE A 75 0.63 12.12 -11.25
CA PHE A 75 0.88 12.01 -12.69
C PHE A 75 -0.32 11.46 -13.45
N VAL A 76 -0.94 10.39 -12.96
CA VAL A 76 -2.12 9.79 -13.58
C VAL A 76 -3.31 10.77 -13.52
N ALA A 77 -3.52 11.44 -12.38
CA ALA A 77 -4.58 12.44 -12.24
C ALA A 77 -4.39 13.60 -13.22
N ALA A 78 -3.16 14.10 -13.38
CA ALA A 78 -2.83 15.16 -14.33
C ALA A 78 -3.03 14.71 -15.78
N ALA A 79 -2.63 13.48 -16.12
CA ALA A 79 -2.83 12.91 -17.45
C ALA A 79 -4.32 12.75 -17.78
N VAL A 80 -5.13 12.26 -16.84
CA VAL A 80 -6.59 12.13 -16.99
C VAL A 80 -7.24 13.49 -17.10
N ALA A 81 -6.85 14.47 -16.27
CA ALA A 81 -7.36 15.83 -16.35
C ALA A 81 -7.05 16.45 -17.72
N GLY A 82 -5.80 16.38 -18.18
CA GLY A 82 -5.38 16.86 -19.50
C GLY A 82 -6.16 16.20 -20.63
N ALA A 83 -6.30 14.88 -20.60
CA ALA A 83 -7.06 14.14 -21.61
C ALA A 83 -8.55 14.53 -21.59
N SER A 84 -9.15 14.72 -20.41
CA SER A 84 -10.55 15.15 -20.26
C SER A 84 -10.84 16.52 -20.87
N THR A 85 -9.87 17.43 -20.87
CA THR A 85 -10.01 18.75 -21.51
C THR A 85 -9.93 18.69 -23.04
N LEU A 86 -9.28 17.66 -23.59
CA LEU A 86 -9.07 17.50 -25.04
C LEU A 86 -10.18 16.72 -25.73
N LEU A 87 -10.91 15.87 -24.99
CA LEU A 87 -11.99 15.05 -25.53
C LEU A 87 -13.25 15.29 -24.69
N GLY A 88 -14.18 16.12 -25.18
CA GLY A 88 -15.44 16.44 -24.49
C GLY A 88 -16.41 15.27 -24.24
N SER A 89 -15.99 14.02 -24.46
CA SER A 89 -16.79 12.78 -24.34
C SER A 89 -16.16 11.72 -23.41
N PHE A 90 -15.38 12.13 -22.40
CA PHE A 90 -14.58 11.24 -21.53
C PHE A 90 -15.34 10.27 -20.60
N GLN A 91 -16.67 10.21 -20.67
CA GLN A 91 -17.47 9.37 -19.77
C GLN A 91 -17.23 7.86 -19.97
N SER A 92 -17.03 7.42 -21.22
CA SER A 92 -16.80 6.01 -21.54
C SER A 92 -15.40 5.53 -21.12
N PHE A 93 -14.39 6.40 -21.26
CA PHE A 93 -13.02 6.10 -20.87
C PHE A 93 -12.84 5.99 -19.35
N GLN A 94 -13.60 6.76 -18.57
CA GLN A 94 -13.57 6.72 -17.10
C GLN A 94 -14.11 5.39 -16.55
N ASN A 95 -15.19 4.85 -17.12
CA ASN A 95 -15.74 3.56 -16.69
C ASN A 95 -14.82 2.39 -17.04
N ILE A 96 -14.22 2.41 -18.22
CA ILE A 96 -13.26 1.39 -18.66
C ILE A 96 -11.99 1.45 -17.81
N GLY A 97 -11.44 2.66 -17.60
CA GLY A 97 -10.26 2.86 -16.75
C GLY A 97 -10.49 2.46 -15.30
N GLY A 98 -11.65 2.80 -14.72
CA GLY A 98 -12.02 2.40 -13.37
C GLY A 98 -12.17 0.89 -13.21
N THR A 99 -12.78 0.21 -14.18
CA THR A 99 -12.98 -1.24 -14.14
C THR A 99 -11.66 -1.99 -14.29
N ILE A 100 -10.79 -1.57 -15.22
CA ILE A 100 -9.46 -2.17 -15.42
C ILE A 100 -8.58 -1.95 -14.19
N SER A 101 -8.56 -0.72 -13.65
CA SER A 101 -7.79 -0.39 -12.46
C SER A 101 -8.26 -1.18 -11.23
N THR A 102 -9.57 -1.28 -11.01
CA THR A 102 -10.14 -2.06 -9.90
C THR A 102 -9.81 -3.55 -10.05
N SER A 103 -9.94 -4.11 -11.26
CA SER A 103 -9.66 -5.53 -11.52
C SER A 103 -8.17 -5.85 -11.36
N ALA A 104 -7.29 -5.00 -11.88
CA ALA A 104 -5.84 -5.15 -11.73
C ALA A 104 -5.41 -5.05 -10.26
N SER A 105 -5.97 -4.08 -9.51
CA SER A 105 -5.70 -3.92 -8.08
C SER A 105 -6.21 -5.11 -7.28
N ALA A 106 -7.41 -5.61 -7.58
CA ALA A 106 -8.00 -6.78 -6.93
C ALA A 106 -7.15 -8.05 -7.16
N LEU A 107 -6.66 -8.27 -8.39
CA LEU A 107 -5.76 -9.37 -8.70
C LEU A 107 -4.43 -9.27 -7.96
N PHE A 108 -3.83 -8.07 -7.92
CA PHE A 108 -2.59 -7.83 -7.19
C PHE A 108 -2.75 -8.11 -5.69
N LEU A 109 -3.84 -7.63 -5.09
CA LEU A 109 -4.19 -7.89 -3.69
C LEU A 109 -4.41 -9.38 -3.40
N LEU A 110 -5.13 -10.09 -4.26
CA LEU A 110 -5.32 -11.54 -4.16
C LEU A 110 -3.99 -12.29 -4.23
N ALA A 111 -3.07 -11.86 -5.10
CA ALA A 111 -1.74 -12.45 -5.21
C ALA A 111 -0.92 -12.26 -3.93
N ILE A 112 -0.91 -11.05 -3.36
CA ILE A 112 -0.24 -10.78 -2.08
C ILE A 112 -0.88 -11.59 -0.94
N ALA A 113 -2.21 -11.64 -0.89
CA ALA A 113 -2.93 -12.44 0.10
C ALA A 113 -2.56 -13.93 0.01
N ALA A 114 -2.50 -14.49 -1.20
CA ALA A 114 -2.08 -15.87 -1.42
C ALA A 114 -0.63 -16.10 -0.95
N MET A 115 0.28 -15.20 -1.27
CA MET A 115 1.68 -15.29 -0.82
C MET A 115 1.79 -15.26 0.70
N ASN A 116 1.05 -14.37 1.36
CA ASN A 116 1.02 -14.26 2.81
C ASN A 116 0.45 -15.54 3.46
N ILE A 117 -0.57 -16.16 2.88
CA ILE A 117 -1.12 -17.45 3.34
C ILE A 117 -0.06 -18.56 3.23
N VAL A 118 0.68 -18.63 2.13
CA VAL A 118 1.75 -19.64 1.96
C VAL A 118 2.85 -19.46 3.01
N ILE A 119 3.29 -18.22 3.26
CA ILE A 119 4.26 -17.91 4.31
C ILE A 119 3.72 -18.30 5.69
N PHE A 120 2.46 -17.96 5.98
CA PHE A 120 1.81 -18.31 7.25
C PHE A 120 1.73 -19.82 7.45
N LEU A 121 1.30 -20.59 6.44
CA LEU A 121 1.23 -22.04 6.49
C LEU A 121 2.61 -22.68 6.69
N SER A 122 3.65 -22.13 6.06
CA SER A 122 5.03 -22.58 6.26
C SER A 122 5.49 -22.36 7.71
N ILE A 123 5.28 -21.16 8.25
CA ILE A 123 5.61 -20.84 9.65
C ILE A 123 4.80 -21.69 10.63
N TYR A 124 3.50 -21.87 10.38
CA TYR A 124 2.61 -22.65 11.24
C TYR A 124 2.98 -24.14 11.26
N LYS A 125 3.35 -24.72 10.11
CA LYS A 125 3.87 -26.09 10.03
C LYS A 125 5.17 -26.24 10.82
N SER A 126 6.12 -25.32 10.65
CA SER A 126 7.37 -25.32 11.42
C SER A 126 7.13 -25.18 12.92
N TYR A 127 6.23 -24.27 13.33
CA TYR A 127 5.84 -24.08 14.72
C TYR A 127 5.20 -25.33 15.32
N ARG A 128 4.28 -26.00 14.60
CA ARG A 128 3.64 -27.23 15.04
C ARG A 128 4.64 -28.40 15.14
N ARG A 129 5.62 -28.47 14.24
CA ARG A 129 6.69 -29.49 14.25
C ARG A 129 7.62 -29.32 15.46
N VAL A 130 7.99 -28.09 15.80
CA VAL A 130 8.79 -27.76 17.00
C VAL A 130 8.00 -28.02 18.30
N ARG A 131 6.72 -27.64 18.34
CA ARG A 131 5.86 -27.84 19.52
C ARG A 131 5.49 -29.31 19.78
N ALA A 132 5.55 -30.16 18.76
CA ALA A 132 5.33 -31.61 18.87
C ALA A 132 6.58 -32.40 19.29
N GLY A 133 7.70 -31.73 19.63
CA GLY A 133 8.92 -32.38 20.11
C GLY A 133 9.81 -32.97 19.01
N GLY A 134 9.61 -32.61 17.74
CA GLY A 134 10.48 -33.04 16.64
C GLY A 134 11.81 -32.31 16.66
N ALA A 135 12.91 -33.04 16.38
CA ALA A 135 14.25 -32.48 16.28
C ALA A 135 14.29 -31.34 15.24
N TYR A 136 14.95 -30.24 15.62
CA TYR A 136 15.29 -29.14 14.72
C TYR A 136 16.34 -29.66 13.73
N VAL A 137 15.90 -30.10 12.54
CA VAL A 137 16.78 -30.53 11.46
C VAL A 137 17.13 -29.30 10.61
N GLU A 138 18.33 -28.78 10.84
CA GLU A 138 18.92 -27.61 10.17
C GLU A 138 19.04 -27.81 8.64
N GLU A 139 19.00 -29.06 8.18
CA GLU A 139 19.20 -29.49 6.79
C GLU A 139 18.05 -29.14 5.82
N ASP A 140 16.82 -28.97 6.34
CA ASP A 140 15.66 -28.54 5.54
C ASP A 140 15.68 -27.01 5.26
N LEU A 141 16.47 -26.26 6.04
CA LEU A 141 16.58 -24.81 5.91
C LEU A 141 17.52 -24.41 4.77
N ASP A 142 18.61 -25.15 4.56
CA ASP A 142 19.58 -24.87 3.49
C ASP A 142 18.99 -25.12 2.09
N ILE A 143 18.12 -26.12 1.91
CA ILE A 143 17.45 -26.36 0.62
C ILE A 143 16.40 -25.28 0.30
N LEU A 144 15.79 -24.66 1.32
CA LEU A 144 14.81 -23.58 1.15
C LEU A 144 15.45 -22.19 1.05
N LEU A 145 16.64 -21.98 1.62
CA LEU A 145 17.41 -20.74 1.51
C LEU A 145 18.25 -20.68 0.23
N ASN A 146 18.73 -21.81 -0.29
CA ASN A 146 19.60 -21.84 -1.47
C ASN A 146 18.83 -21.77 -2.81
N ASN A 147 17.49 -21.77 -2.80
CA ASN A 147 16.65 -21.74 -4.01
C ASN A 147 15.74 -20.50 -4.13
N ARG A 148 16.06 -19.40 -3.41
CA ARG A 148 15.38 -18.09 -3.56
C ARG A 148 16.35 -16.95 -3.83
N GLY A 149 17.35 -17.23 -4.65
CA GLY A 149 18.31 -16.25 -5.17
C GLY A 149 18.29 -16.19 -6.68
N PHE A 150 17.26 -15.54 -7.25
CA PHE A 150 17.33 -14.63 -8.40
C PHE A 150 16.22 -13.58 -8.24
#